data_AF-A0A9W8SA01-F1
#
_entry.id   AF-A0A9W8SA01-F1
#
_cell.length_a   1.000
_cell.length_b   1.000
_cell.length_c   1.000
_cell.angle_alpha   90.00
_cell.angle_beta   90.00
_cell.angle_gamma   90.00
#
_symmetry.space_group_name_H-M   'P 1'
#
loop_
_entity.id
_entity.type
_entity.pdbx_description
1 polymer ?
#
loop_
_entity_poly.entity_id
_entity_poly.type
_entity_poly.pdbx_seq_one_letter_code
_entity_poly.pdbx_strand_id
1 'polypeptide(L)'
;MDESKRLLLADLENICIENVQTCILIANLYAAHLNPSSEALFFRIAINLLQIMDAGTCPAATTLIDREIRRRAWWTLYMADRWSSSSLGLPPQIRDTDLAVDLPMNEAMFESLTPEETKLNVPWQPGLWAHKISLVRLFGPIQDLNHRSVYGNVSDQELESSVASLSRLLEDWEWTIPQDVRMNPENLELHIQRGHGGAFIALHLGYHHYATLLYFRFLEPAASSSPFAAVYRDKCKFHASSYSDLVKLARQKENCEVIYPTVGHMAVVSSSVLLHTLLFSEDQDLHKVRDALNANFEAILELRRYWPNTAPMIHRLVTFQNFCLLSTDYRTHQLDGWMLRFLIEYSLPLGEKDTAPVTSGMDLDMDSFSARTQAVTEQGRYTTFEIEDYPYEEM
;
A
#
# COMPACT_ATOMS: atom_id res chain seq x y z
N MET A 1 14.77 -13.51 17.05
CA MET A 1 15.40 -12.66 16.02
C MET A 1 16.92 -12.72 16.10
N ASP A 2 17.51 -12.44 17.26
CA ASP A 2 18.97 -12.30 17.40
C ASP A 2 19.77 -13.54 17.01
N GLU A 3 19.30 -14.74 17.39
CA GLU A 3 19.98 -15.98 17.04
C GLU A 3 19.93 -16.27 15.53
N SER A 4 18.77 -16.07 14.87
CA SER A 4 18.63 -16.21 13.42
C SER A 4 19.55 -15.24 12.68
N LYS A 5 19.65 -14.00 13.16
CA LYS A 5 20.59 -13.00 12.61
C LYS A 5 22.04 -13.44 12.80
N ARG A 6 22.41 -13.92 13.99
CA ARG A 6 23.76 -14.38 14.29
C ARG A 6 24.18 -15.52 13.36
N LEU A 7 23.30 -16.50 13.15
CA LEU A 7 23.53 -17.63 12.24
C LEU A 7 23.65 -17.17 10.78
N LEU A 8 22.73 -16.32 10.30
CA LEU A 8 22.80 -15.78 8.94
C LEU A 8 24.10 -15.02 8.69
N LEU A 9 24.50 -14.13 9.61
CA LEU A 9 25.72 -13.34 9.44
C LEU A 9 26.99 -14.19 9.48
N ALA A 10 26.98 -15.31 10.20
CA ALA A 10 28.10 -16.25 10.23
C ALA A 10 28.24 -17.07 8.93
N ASP A 11 27.16 -17.25 8.16
CA ASP A 11 27.13 -18.02 6.92
C ASP A 11 26.79 -17.14 5.68
N LEU A 12 26.92 -15.82 5.79
CA LEU A 12 26.38 -14.89 4.79
C LEU A 12 27.01 -15.07 3.40
N GLU A 13 28.29 -15.45 3.35
CA GLU A 13 29.03 -15.68 2.10
C GLU A 13 28.58 -16.95 1.37
N ASN A 14 27.82 -17.82 2.02
CA ASN A 14 27.22 -18.99 1.38
C ASN A 14 26.02 -18.54 0.51
N ILE A 15 26.22 -18.53 -0.80
CA ILE A 15 25.22 -18.08 -1.76
C ILE A 15 24.19 -19.19 -2.00
N CYS A 16 23.18 -19.27 -1.13
CA CYS A 16 22.10 -20.27 -1.19
C CYS A 16 20.70 -19.62 -1.08
N ILE A 17 19.66 -20.36 -1.47
CA ILE A 17 18.28 -19.83 -1.50
C ILE A 17 17.75 -19.65 -0.07
N GLU A 18 18.22 -20.47 0.86
CA GLU A 18 17.90 -20.43 2.28
C GLU A 18 18.40 -19.13 2.91
N ASN A 19 19.59 -18.66 2.56
CA ASN A 19 20.11 -17.38 3.04
C ASN A 19 19.33 -16.19 2.45
N VAL A 20 18.92 -16.27 1.18
CA VAL A 20 18.01 -15.28 0.58
C VAL A 20 16.68 -15.22 1.33
N GLN A 21 16.04 -16.37 1.56
CA GLN A 21 14.78 -16.46 2.31
C GLN A 21 14.93 -15.96 3.75
N THR A 22 16.03 -16.31 4.42
CA THR A 22 16.32 -15.86 5.78
C THR A 22 16.51 -14.34 5.83
N CYS A 23 17.18 -13.74 4.84
CA CYS A 23 17.29 -12.29 4.72
C CYS A 23 15.91 -11.62 4.55
N ILE A 24 15.03 -12.17 3.70
CA ILE A 24 13.65 -11.67 3.52
C ILE A 24 12.89 -11.69 4.84
N LEU A 25 12.96 -12.80 5.59
CA LEU A 25 12.28 -12.94 6.88
C LEU A 25 12.83 -11.95 7.91
N ILE A 26 14.15 -11.80 8.01
CA ILE A 26 14.79 -10.83 8.91
C ILE A 26 14.44 -9.39 8.53
N ALA A 27 14.39 -9.06 7.24
CA ALA A 27 13.98 -7.74 6.77
C ALA A 27 12.54 -7.40 7.22
N ASN A 28 11.60 -8.33 7.05
CA ASN A 28 10.22 -8.16 7.51
C ASN A 28 10.12 -8.06 9.04
N LEU A 29 10.96 -8.78 9.79
CA LEU A 29 11.05 -8.61 11.25
C LEU A 29 11.57 -7.22 11.62
N TYR A 30 12.58 -6.68 10.92
CA TYR A 30 13.05 -5.33 11.17
C TYR A 30 12.01 -4.26 10.81
N ALA A 31 11.26 -4.46 9.73
CA ALA A 31 10.12 -3.62 9.39
C ALA A 31 9.13 -3.58 10.55
N ALA A 32 8.80 -4.75 11.12
CA ALA A 32 7.88 -4.89 12.25
C ALA A 32 8.34 -4.16 13.53
N HIS A 33 9.66 -4.11 13.77
CA HIS A 33 10.27 -3.49 14.95
C HIS A 33 10.76 -2.04 14.68
N LEU A 34 10.17 -1.35 13.69
CA LEU A 34 10.46 0.06 13.41
C LEU A 34 11.94 0.36 13.13
N ASN A 35 12.63 -0.56 12.46
CA ASN A 35 14.02 -0.37 12.05
C ASN A 35 14.14 -0.42 10.52
N PRO A 36 13.68 0.64 9.82
CA PRO A 36 13.57 0.62 8.38
C PRO A 36 14.94 0.63 7.68
N SER A 37 15.99 1.14 8.36
CA SER A 37 17.36 1.04 7.87
C SER A 37 17.85 -0.40 7.78
N SER A 38 17.58 -1.21 8.81
CA SER A 38 17.96 -2.62 8.81
C SER A 38 17.07 -3.44 7.87
N GLU A 39 15.78 -3.13 7.79
CA GLU A 39 14.86 -3.70 6.79
C GLU A 39 15.44 -3.55 5.38
N ALA A 40 15.74 -2.32 4.97
CA ALA A 40 16.29 -2.03 3.65
C ALA A 40 17.63 -2.74 3.44
N LEU A 41 18.52 -2.74 4.43
CA LEU A 41 19.81 -3.42 4.33
C LEU A 41 19.64 -4.91 4.04
N PHE A 42 18.79 -5.62 4.78
CA PHE A 42 18.60 -7.06 4.60
C PHE A 42 17.87 -7.40 3.30
N PHE A 43 16.92 -6.57 2.84
CA PHE A 43 16.37 -6.75 1.49
C PHE A 43 17.44 -6.56 0.41
N ARG A 44 18.30 -5.55 0.53
CA ARG A 44 19.39 -5.30 -0.43
C ARG A 44 20.41 -6.45 -0.44
N ILE A 45 20.74 -7.01 0.72
CA ILE A 45 21.59 -8.21 0.80
C ILE A 45 20.92 -9.38 0.07
N ALA A 46 19.64 -9.64 0.33
CA ALA A 46 18.88 -10.71 -0.32
C ALA A 46 18.84 -10.56 -1.85
N ILE A 47 18.64 -9.34 -2.36
CA ILE A 47 18.67 -9.03 -3.79
C ILE A 47 20.03 -9.39 -4.40
N ASN A 48 21.12 -8.96 -3.76
CA ASN A 48 22.47 -9.26 -4.23
C ASN A 48 22.75 -10.77 -4.22
N LEU A 49 22.42 -11.47 -3.13
CA LEU A 49 22.58 -12.93 -3.06
C LEU A 49 21.83 -13.62 -4.20
N LEU A 50 20.58 -13.22 -4.45
CA LEU A 50 19.75 -13.82 -5.49
C LEU A 50 20.32 -13.53 -6.90
N GLN A 51 20.80 -12.30 -7.15
CA GLN A 51 21.45 -11.93 -8.40
C GLN A 51 22.75 -12.71 -8.65
N ILE A 52 23.58 -12.90 -7.62
CA ILE A 52 24.85 -13.64 -7.74
C ILE A 52 24.62 -15.10 -8.14
N MET A 53 23.57 -15.74 -7.61
CA MET A 53 23.23 -17.13 -7.97
C MET A 53 22.35 -17.27 -9.22
N ASP A 54 22.01 -16.17 -9.87
CA ASP A 54 21.13 -16.15 -11.05
C ASP A 54 19.79 -16.86 -10.80
N ALA A 55 19.19 -16.73 -9.60
CA ALA A 55 18.14 -17.67 -9.15
C ALA A 55 16.91 -17.74 -10.07
N GLY A 56 16.58 -16.64 -10.75
CA GLY A 56 15.45 -16.57 -11.67
C GLY A 56 15.63 -17.37 -12.98
N THR A 57 16.88 -17.59 -13.40
CA THR A 57 17.24 -18.33 -14.62
C THR A 57 18.17 -19.52 -14.36
N CYS A 58 18.42 -19.80 -13.08
CA CYS A 58 19.42 -20.76 -12.61
C CYS A 58 19.24 -22.15 -13.25
N PRO A 59 20.17 -22.57 -14.14
CA PRO A 59 20.09 -23.87 -14.79
C PRO A 59 20.28 -25.05 -13.82
N ALA A 60 20.89 -24.80 -12.66
CA ALA A 60 21.14 -25.80 -11.63
C ALA A 60 19.87 -26.21 -10.87
N ALA A 61 18.78 -25.44 -10.98
CA ALA A 61 17.49 -25.83 -10.42
C ALA A 61 16.88 -26.97 -11.24
N THR A 62 16.89 -28.19 -10.68
CA THR A 62 16.53 -29.41 -11.40
C THR A 62 15.05 -29.77 -11.30
N THR A 63 14.41 -29.50 -10.15
CA THR A 63 13.00 -29.81 -9.89
C THR A 63 12.10 -28.61 -10.15
N LEU A 64 10.81 -28.85 -10.42
CA LEU A 64 9.83 -27.78 -10.60
C LEU A 64 9.64 -26.97 -9.32
N ILE A 65 9.69 -27.62 -8.16
CA ILE A 65 9.55 -26.97 -6.86
C ILE A 65 10.70 -26.00 -6.62
N ASP A 66 11.96 -26.42 -6.82
CA ASP A 66 13.12 -25.53 -6.63
C ASP A 66 13.07 -24.32 -7.59
N ARG A 67 12.73 -24.56 -8.87
CA ARG A 67 12.54 -23.48 -9.85
C ARG A 67 11.46 -22.50 -9.45
N GLU A 68 10.33 -22.98 -8.94
CA GLU A 68 9.22 -22.13 -8.52
C GLU A 68 9.53 -21.36 -7.25
N ILE A 69 10.21 -21.98 -6.27
CA ILE A 69 10.67 -21.32 -5.04
C ILE A 69 11.58 -20.14 -5.39
N ARG A 70 12.56 -20.34 -6.28
CA ARG A 70 13.49 -19.27 -6.70
C ARG A 70 12.78 -18.15 -7.45
N ARG A 71 11.85 -18.49 -8.35
CA ARG A 71 11.01 -17.49 -9.06
C ARG A 71 10.18 -16.67 -8.07
N ARG A 72 9.51 -17.32 -7.12
CA ARG A 72 8.71 -16.63 -6.09
C ARG A 72 9.58 -15.77 -5.17
N ALA A 73 10.78 -16.23 -4.79
CA ALA A 73 11.72 -15.43 -4.02
C ALA A 73 12.17 -14.18 -4.80
N TRP A 74 12.46 -14.31 -6.10
CA TRP A 74 12.82 -13.18 -6.95
C TRP A 74 11.71 -12.15 -7.03
N TRP A 75 10.48 -12.59 -7.31
CA TRP A 75 9.35 -11.69 -7.42
C TRP A 75 8.91 -11.09 -6.07
N THR A 76 9.13 -11.80 -4.96
CA THR A 76 8.94 -11.26 -3.61
C THR A 76 9.91 -10.10 -3.37
N LEU A 77 11.20 -10.27 -3.71
CA LEU A 77 12.18 -9.20 -3.58
C LEU A 77 11.92 -8.03 -4.52
N TYR A 78 11.48 -8.30 -5.76
CA TYR A 78 11.06 -7.26 -6.70
C TYR A 78 9.92 -6.38 -6.14
N MET A 79 8.93 -7.00 -5.48
CA MET A 79 7.86 -6.28 -4.80
C MET A 79 8.36 -5.55 -3.56
N ALA A 80 9.11 -6.22 -2.68
CA ALA A 80 9.62 -5.66 -1.44
C ALA A 80 10.53 -4.45 -1.70
N ASP A 81 11.40 -4.52 -2.72
CA ASP A 81 12.31 -3.44 -3.09
C ASP A 81 11.56 -2.15 -3.48
N ARG A 82 10.43 -2.26 -4.20
CA ARG A 82 9.60 -1.10 -4.55
C ARG A 82 8.93 -0.47 -3.34
N TRP A 83 8.32 -1.30 -2.50
CA TRP A 83 7.63 -0.83 -1.30
C TRP A 83 8.60 -0.25 -0.27
N SER A 84 9.66 -0.98 0.06
CA SER A 84 10.65 -0.59 1.07
C SER A 84 11.50 0.61 0.61
N SER A 85 11.95 0.62 -0.65
CA SER A 85 12.71 1.77 -1.15
C SER A 85 11.85 3.02 -1.19
N SER A 86 10.60 2.90 -1.63
CA SER A 86 9.71 4.06 -1.66
C SER A 86 9.33 4.58 -0.28
N SER A 87 9.13 3.70 0.71
CA SER A 87 8.77 4.13 2.07
C SER A 87 9.90 4.88 2.78
N LEU A 88 11.13 4.76 2.26
CA LEU A 88 12.35 5.40 2.74
C LEU A 88 12.85 6.55 1.84
N GLY A 89 12.19 6.83 0.71
CA GLY A 89 12.68 7.80 -0.28
C GLY A 89 13.97 7.37 -0.99
N LEU A 90 14.23 6.06 -1.07
CA LEU A 90 15.38 5.48 -1.76
C LEU A 90 15.00 5.04 -3.18
N PRO A 91 15.96 4.98 -4.13
CA PRO A 91 15.73 4.34 -5.41
C PRO A 91 15.71 2.81 -5.26
N PRO A 92 14.81 2.10 -5.98
CA PRO A 92 14.80 0.64 -6.01
C PRO A 92 16.06 0.09 -6.68
N GLN A 93 16.52 -1.08 -6.25
CA GLN A 93 17.68 -1.78 -6.82
C GLN A 93 17.33 -2.61 -8.07
N ILE A 94 16.13 -3.19 -8.14
CA ILE A 94 15.71 -4.05 -9.24
C ILE A 94 14.97 -3.23 -10.30
N ARG A 95 15.61 -3.02 -11.45
CA ARG A 95 15.05 -2.27 -12.58
C ARG A 95 14.05 -3.12 -13.36
N ASP A 96 13.08 -2.47 -13.99
CA ASP A 96 12.11 -3.15 -14.87
C ASP A 96 12.75 -3.80 -16.12
N THR A 97 13.97 -3.40 -16.48
CA THR A 97 14.75 -4.02 -17.56
C THR A 97 15.36 -5.36 -17.17
N ASP A 98 15.49 -5.64 -15.88
CA ASP A 98 16.17 -6.82 -15.35
C ASP A 98 15.20 -8.02 -15.17
N LEU A 99 14.06 -8.01 -15.88
CA LEU A 99 12.92 -8.91 -15.70
C LEU A 99 12.97 -10.20 -16.54
N ALA A 100 14.16 -10.76 -16.79
CA ALA A 100 14.31 -12.00 -17.56
C ALA A 100 13.91 -13.27 -16.77
N VAL A 101 12.91 -13.17 -15.88
CA VAL A 101 12.48 -14.25 -14.98
C VAL A 101 11.01 -14.56 -15.24
N ASP A 102 10.68 -15.83 -15.39
CA ASP A 102 9.30 -16.27 -15.62
C ASP A 102 8.39 -15.91 -14.43
N LEU A 103 7.11 -15.66 -14.73
CA LEU A 103 6.11 -15.37 -13.70
C LEU A 103 5.80 -16.63 -12.86
N PRO A 104 5.39 -16.47 -11.59
CA PRO A 104 4.98 -17.58 -10.73
C PRO A 104 3.76 -18.32 -11.29
N MET A 105 3.75 -19.64 -11.14
CA MET A 105 2.61 -20.46 -11.53
C MET A 105 1.44 -20.33 -10.55
N ASN A 106 0.27 -20.81 -10.98
CA ASN A 106 -0.92 -20.92 -10.16
C ASN A 106 -0.67 -21.68 -8.84
N GLU A 107 -1.29 -21.21 -7.76
CA GLU A 107 -1.10 -21.71 -6.41
C GLU A 107 -1.47 -23.19 -6.30
N ALA A 108 -2.65 -23.59 -6.81
CA ALA A 108 -3.08 -24.99 -6.77
C ALA A 108 -2.17 -25.90 -7.63
N MET A 109 -1.63 -25.39 -8.74
CA MET A 109 -0.66 -26.12 -9.55
C MET A 109 0.63 -26.37 -8.76
N PHE A 110 1.13 -25.35 -8.06
CA PHE A 110 2.35 -25.47 -7.24
C PHE A 110 2.16 -26.42 -6.06
N GLU A 111 1.01 -26.32 -5.38
CA GLU A 111 0.64 -27.17 -4.25
C GLU A 111 0.45 -28.65 -4.63
N SER A 112 0.11 -28.93 -5.90
CA SER A 112 -0.03 -30.31 -6.39
C SER A 112 1.28 -30.99 -6.79
N LEU A 113 2.41 -30.27 -6.85
CA LEU A 113 3.68 -30.82 -7.30
C LEU A 113 4.25 -31.84 -6.31
N THR A 114 4.87 -32.89 -6.84
CA THR A 114 5.70 -33.81 -6.07
C THR A 114 7.19 -33.43 -6.12
N PRO A 115 8.01 -33.75 -5.09
CA PRO A 115 9.42 -33.34 -5.01
C PRO A 115 10.29 -33.72 -6.22
N GLU A 116 9.98 -34.84 -6.88
CA GLU A 116 10.77 -35.40 -7.97
C GLU A 116 10.38 -34.87 -9.36
N GLU A 117 9.30 -34.10 -9.46
CA GLU A 117 8.82 -33.59 -10.76
C GLU A 117 9.79 -32.57 -11.36
N THR A 118 10.14 -32.78 -12.62
CA THR A 118 11.06 -31.91 -13.39
C THR A 118 10.39 -31.22 -14.58
N LYS A 119 9.16 -31.62 -14.92
CA LYS A 119 8.38 -31.12 -16.07
C LYS A 119 6.89 -31.09 -15.74
N LEU A 120 6.21 -30.04 -16.17
CA LEU A 120 4.77 -29.89 -15.98
C LEU A 120 4.04 -30.82 -16.95
N ASN A 121 3.06 -31.57 -16.41
CA ASN A 121 2.18 -32.44 -17.20
C ASN A 121 0.96 -31.69 -17.75
N VAL A 122 0.73 -30.46 -17.31
CA VAL A 122 -0.35 -29.58 -17.72
C VAL A 122 0.21 -28.25 -18.23
N PRO A 123 -0.51 -27.51 -19.08
CA PRO A 123 -0.09 -26.17 -19.48
C PRO A 123 0.09 -25.26 -18.27
N TRP A 124 1.21 -24.52 -18.23
CA TRP A 124 1.44 -23.51 -17.20
C TRP A 124 0.33 -22.46 -17.19
N GLN A 125 -0.12 -22.06 -16.00
CA GLN A 125 -1.07 -20.97 -15.79
C GLN A 125 -0.51 -19.98 -14.76
N PRO A 126 -0.73 -18.66 -14.95
CA PRO A 126 -0.35 -17.66 -13.97
C PRO A 126 -1.16 -17.79 -12.68
N GLY A 127 -0.50 -17.57 -11.53
CA GLY A 127 -1.17 -17.48 -10.23
C GLY A 127 -1.57 -16.07 -9.82
N LEU A 128 -2.21 -15.95 -8.66
CA LEU A 128 -2.53 -14.65 -8.05
C LEU A 128 -1.26 -13.81 -7.89
N TRP A 129 -0.13 -14.43 -7.55
CA TRP A 129 1.18 -13.75 -7.50
C TRP A 129 1.60 -13.14 -8.84
N ALA A 130 1.42 -13.84 -9.96
CA ALA A 130 1.72 -13.31 -11.30
C ALA A 130 0.90 -12.06 -11.61
N HIS A 131 -0.38 -12.04 -11.21
CA HIS A 131 -1.25 -10.88 -11.39
C HIS A 131 -0.90 -9.73 -10.43
N LYS A 132 -0.45 -10.02 -9.20
CA LYS A 132 0.11 -8.99 -8.29
C LYS A 132 1.36 -8.34 -8.89
N ILE A 133 2.21 -9.13 -9.52
CA ILE A 133 3.44 -8.66 -10.17
C ILE A 133 3.11 -7.78 -11.38
N SER A 134 2.11 -8.12 -12.18
CA SER A 134 1.71 -7.26 -13.30
C SER A 134 1.13 -5.92 -12.80
N LEU A 135 0.43 -5.93 -11.66
CA LEU A 135 -0.14 -4.73 -11.04
C LEU A 135 0.92 -3.83 -10.40
N VAL A 136 1.85 -4.38 -9.60
CA VAL A 136 2.87 -3.59 -8.88
C VAL A 136 3.82 -2.84 -9.82
N ARG A 137 3.91 -3.24 -11.10
CA ARG A 137 4.63 -2.47 -12.13
C ARG A 137 4.09 -1.06 -12.33
N LEU A 138 2.81 -0.82 -12.00
CA LEU A 138 2.20 0.51 -12.07
C LEU A 138 2.57 1.39 -10.87
N PHE A 139 3.05 0.79 -9.77
CA PHE A 139 3.34 1.51 -8.53
C PHE A 139 4.48 2.53 -8.70
N GLY A 140 5.62 2.11 -9.28
CA GLY A 140 6.76 2.99 -9.52
C GLY A 140 6.42 4.23 -10.38
N PRO A 141 5.79 4.07 -11.56
CA PRO A 141 5.32 5.19 -12.38
C PRO A 141 4.34 6.13 -11.66
N ILE A 142 3.43 5.60 -10.83
CA ILE A 142 2.49 6.43 -10.04
C ILE A 142 3.25 7.24 -8.99
N GLN A 143 4.24 6.63 -8.32
CA GLN A 143 5.07 7.31 -7.32
C GLN A 143 5.95 8.39 -7.96
N ASP A 144 6.58 8.09 -9.09
CA ASP A 144 7.36 9.06 -9.86
C ASP A 144 6.50 10.25 -10.30
N LEU A 145 5.27 9.98 -10.79
CA LEU A 145 4.32 11.04 -11.14
C LEU A 145 3.99 11.92 -9.93
N ASN A 146 3.67 11.30 -8.78
CA ASN A 146 3.35 12.04 -7.56
C ASN A 146 4.56 12.87 -7.07
N HIS A 147 5.77 12.33 -7.12
CA HIS A 147 6.99 13.05 -6.76
C HIS A 147 7.26 14.22 -7.71
N ARG A 148 7.19 13.99 -9.02
CA ARG A 148 7.34 15.04 -10.05
C ARG A 148 6.26 16.11 -9.98
N SER A 149 5.06 15.77 -9.50
CA SER A 149 4.00 16.75 -9.33
C SER A 149 4.25 17.76 -8.21
N VAL A 150 5.09 17.41 -7.23
CA VAL A 150 5.42 18.25 -6.08
C VAL A 150 6.76 18.95 -6.27
N TYR A 151 7.78 18.21 -6.69
CA TYR A 151 9.16 18.69 -6.77
C TYR A 151 9.68 18.88 -8.19
N GLY A 152 8.96 18.37 -9.19
CA GLY A 152 9.35 18.48 -10.59
C GLY A 152 8.87 19.78 -11.21
N ASN A 153 9.64 20.29 -12.18
CA ASN A 153 9.21 21.38 -13.05
C ASN A 153 8.48 20.79 -14.27
N VAL A 154 7.32 20.19 -14.04
CA VAL A 154 6.50 19.52 -15.07
C VAL A 154 5.28 20.39 -15.37
N SER A 155 4.94 20.54 -16.65
CA SER A 155 3.74 21.30 -17.03
C SER A 155 2.46 20.56 -16.65
N ASP A 156 1.37 21.31 -16.40
CA ASP A 156 0.05 20.72 -16.11
C ASP A 156 -0.43 19.77 -17.22
N GLN A 157 -0.09 20.08 -18.48
CA GLN A 157 -0.44 19.25 -19.64
C GLN A 157 0.30 17.90 -19.62
N GLU A 158 1.58 17.88 -19.26
CA GLU A 158 2.36 16.64 -19.15
C GLU A 158 1.90 15.78 -17.96
N LEU A 159 1.54 16.43 -16.84
CA LEU A 159 0.96 15.75 -15.69
C LEU A 159 -0.39 15.12 -16.05
N GLU A 160 -1.28 15.87 -16.70
CA GLU A 160 -2.58 15.38 -17.14
C GLU A 160 -2.44 14.21 -18.12
N SER A 161 -1.54 14.30 -19.09
CA SER A 161 -1.26 13.21 -20.02
C SER A 161 -0.75 11.96 -19.30
N SER A 162 0.14 12.13 -18.31
CA SER A 162 0.68 11.04 -17.50
C SER A 162 -0.41 10.37 -16.66
N VAL A 163 -1.29 11.16 -16.02
CA VAL A 163 -2.45 10.67 -15.27
C VAL A 163 -3.38 9.88 -16.18
N ALA A 164 -3.75 10.43 -17.34
CA ALA A 164 -4.63 9.78 -18.29
C ALA A 164 -4.06 8.44 -18.78
N SER A 165 -2.75 8.38 -19.06
CA SER A 165 -2.07 7.16 -19.46
C SER A 165 -2.08 6.11 -18.35
N LEU A 166 -1.73 6.48 -17.11
CA LEU A 166 -1.71 5.55 -15.97
C LEU A 166 -3.13 5.11 -15.56
N SER A 167 -4.11 6.01 -15.66
CA SER A 167 -5.53 5.73 -15.43
C SER A 167 -6.02 4.64 -16.37
N ARG A 168 -5.71 4.78 -17.67
CA ARG A 168 -6.02 3.75 -18.67
C ARG A 168 -5.31 2.43 -18.38
N LEU A 169 -4.03 2.45 -18.01
CA LEU A 169 -3.29 1.22 -17.70
C LEU A 169 -3.87 0.48 -16.48
N LEU A 170 -4.30 1.20 -15.44
CA LEU A 170 -4.99 0.61 -14.28
C LEU A 170 -6.33 -0.02 -14.68
N GLU A 171 -7.14 0.70 -15.46
CA GLU A 171 -8.44 0.20 -15.92
C GLU A 171 -8.29 -1.00 -16.86
N ASP A 172 -7.37 -0.92 -17.82
CA ASP A 172 -7.06 -2.02 -18.73
C ASP A 172 -6.57 -3.26 -17.95
N TRP A 173 -5.81 -3.07 -16.87
CA TRP A 173 -5.30 -4.18 -16.05
C TRP A 173 -6.43 -5.06 -15.52
N GLU A 174 -7.53 -4.48 -15.04
CA GLU A 174 -8.70 -5.22 -14.54
C GLU A 174 -9.35 -6.09 -15.63
N TRP A 175 -9.28 -5.66 -16.88
CA TRP A 175 -9.75 -6.44 -18.03
C TRP A 175 -8.74 -7.50 -18.49
N THR A 176 -7.44 -7.27 -18.25
CA THR A 176 -6.37 -8.22 -18.64
C THR A 176 -6.29 -9.45 -17.74
N ILE A 177 -6.75 -9.36 -16.49
CA ILE A 177 -6.76 -10.53 -15.60
C ILE A 177 -7.90 -11.52 -15.98
N PRO A 178 -7.68 -12.84 -15.80
CA PRO A 178 -8.69 -13.86 -16.07
C PRO A 178 -10.00 -13.64 -15.31
N GLN A 179 -11.11 -14.10 -15.87
CA GLN A 179 -12.45 -13.89 -15.31
C GLN A 179 -12.59 -14.45 -13.88
N ASP A 180 -11.91 -15.55 -13.56
CA ASP A 180 -11.88 -16.20 -12.24
C ASP A 180 -10.96 -15.51 -11.22
N VAL A 181 -10.22 -14.48 -11.65
CA VAL A 181 -9.35 -13.65 -10.79
C VAL A 181 -9.96 -12.27 -10.52
N ARG A 182 -10.98 -11.85 -11.28
CA ARG A 182 -11.68 -10.57 -11.08
C ARG A 182 -12.44 -10.54 -9.76
N MET A 183 -12.54 -9.36 -9.16
CA MET A 183 -13.23 -9.22 -7.88
C MET A 183 -14.73 -9.36 -8.02
N ASN A 184 -15.30 -10.43 -7.48
CA ASN A 184 -16.73 -10.63 -7.27
C ASN A 184 -16.96 -11.66 -6.15
N PRO A 185 -18.18 -11.73 -5.59
CA PRO A 185 -18.49 -12.65 -4.49
C PRO A 185 -18.24 -14.13 -4.84
N GLU A 186 -18.55 -14.55 -6.06
CA GLU A 186 -18.41 -15.94 -6.50
C GLU A 186 -16.94 -16.38 -6.57
N ASN A 187 -16.07 -15.55 -7.15
CA ASN A 187 -14.64 -15.79 -7.24
C ASN A 187 -13.99 -15.72 -5.86
N LEU A 188 -14.38 -14.76 -5.02
CA LEU A 188 -13.89 -14.69 -3.64
C LEU A 188 -14.17 -16.00 -2.90
N GLU A 189 -15.40 -16.50 -2.98
CA GLU A 189 -15.80 -17.76 -2.35
C GLU A 189 -15.01 -18.95 -2.91
N LEU A 190 -14.79 -19.00 -4.23
CA LEU A 190 -13.95 -20.02 -4.86
C LEU A 190 -12.51 -20.01 -4.32
N HIS A 191 -11.89 -18.84 -4.17
CA HIS A 191 -10.52 -18.71 -3.65
C HIS A 191 -10.45 -18.99 -2.15
N ILE A 192 -11.48 -18.65 -1.37
CA ILE A 192 -11.60 -19.05 0.05
C ILE A 192 -11.58 -20.57 0.18
N GLN A 193 -12.41 -21.27 -0.61
CA GLN A 193 -12.49 -22.74 -0.59
C GLN A 193 -11.17 -23.42 -0.97
N ARG A 194 -10.32 -22.72 -1.73
CA ARG A 194 -8.97 -23.18 -2.12
C ARG A 194 -7.88 -22.78 -1.13
N GLY A 195 -8.19 -22.03 -0.08
CA GLY A 195 -7.20 -21.53 0.89
C GLY A 195 -6.42 -20.31 0.41
N HIS A 196 -6.89 -19.64 -0.65
CA HIS A 196 -6.22 -18.48 -1.28
C HIS A 196 -6.99 -17.16 -1.11
N GLY A 197 -8.04 -17.13 -0.29
CA GLY A 197 -8.90 -15.96 -0.08
C GLY A 197 -8.12 -14.69 0.32
N GLY A 198 -7.22 -14.79 1.31
CA GLY A 198 -6.38 -13.66 1.73
C GLY A 198 -5.45 -13.16 0.61
N ALA A 199 -4.87 -14.08 -0.17
CA ALA A 199 -4.03 -13.72 -1.32
C ALA A 199 -4.83 -13.01 -2.42
N PHE A 200 -6.07 -13.45 -2.65
CA PHE A 200 -7.01 -12.87 -3.60
C PHE A 200 -7.45 -11.47 -3.17
N ILE A 201 -7.84 -11.27 -1.91
CA ILE A 201 -8.18 -9.95 -1.38
C ILE A 201 -6.97 -9.01 -1.48
N ALA A 202 -5.78 -9.46 -1.08
CA ALA A 202 -4.58 -8.63 -1.11
C ALA A 202 -4.23 -8.12 -2.52
N LEU A 203 -4.57 -8.87 -3.58
CA LEU A 203 -4.43 -8.39 -4.96
C LEU A 203 -5.29 -7.15 -5.20
N HIS A 204 -6.57 -7.23 -4.84
CA HIS A 204 -7.54 -6.17 -5.07
C HIS A 204 -7.35 -4.97 -4.13
N LEU A 205 -6.88 -5.19 -2.90
CA LEU A 205 -6.45 -4.09 -2.02
C LEU A 205 -5.34 -3.25 -2.67
N GLY A 206 -4.34 -3.91 -3.29
CA GLY A 206 -3.29 -3.23 -4.04
C GLY A 206 -3.84 -2.40 -5.21
N TYR A 207 -4.82 -2.93 -5.94
CA TYR A 207 -5.44 -2.23 -7.07
C TYR A 207 -6.11 -0.93 -6.64
N HIS A 208 -6.96 -1.00 -5.61
CA HIS A 208 -7.62 0.18 -5.06
C HIS A 208 -6.62 1.18 -4.45
N HIS A 209 -5.57 0.70 -3.79
CA HIS A 209 -4.55 1.57 -3.23
C HIS A 209 -3.78 2.35 -4.31
N TYR A 210 -3.32 1.69 -5.38
CA TYR A 210 -2.60 2.36 -6.46
C TYR A 210 -3.46 3.37 -7.19
N ALA A 211 -4.74 3.04 -7.44
CA ALA A 211 -5.69 3.99 -8.01
C ALA A 211 -5.93 5.20 -7.08
N THR A 212 -6.04 4.96 -5.77
CA THR A 212 -6.17 6.03 -4.77
C THR A 212 -4.98 6.99 -4.83
N LEU A 213 -3.75 6.47 -4.88
CA LEU A 213 -2.54 7.28 -5.01
C LEU A 213 -2.46 8.07 -6.32
N LEU A 214 -2.90 7.48 -7.43
CA LEU A 214 -2.91 8.15 -8.73
C LEU A 214 -3.86 9.36 -8.75
N TYR A 215 -5.04 9.20 -8.15
CA TYR A 215 -6.09 10.20 -8.22
C TYR A 215 -6.11 11.18 -7.03
N PHE A 216 -5.29 10.95 -6.00
CA PHE A 216 -5.30 11.72 -4.75
C PHE A 216 -5.22 13.23 -4.99
N ARG A 217 -4.36 13.68 -5.91
CA ARG A 217 -4.17 15.10 -6.20
C ARG A 217 -5.45 15.84 -6.63
N PHE A 218 -6.43 15.12 -7.16
CA PHE A 218 -7.68 15.70 -7.64
C PHE A 218 -8.69 15.90 -6.52
N LEU A 219 -8.39 15.50 -5.27
CA LEU A 219 -9.19 15.84 -4.10
C LEU A 219 -9.17 17.34 -3.80
N GLU A 220 -8.20 18.12 -4.28
CA GLU A 220 -8.25 19.57 -4.18
C GLU A 220 -8.63 20.20 -5.54
N PRO A 221 -9.81 20.85 -5.67
CA PRO A 221 -10.25 21.46 -6.93
C PRO A 221 -9.27 22.51 -7.46
N ALA A 222 -8.61 23.26 -6.57
CA ALA A 222 -7.68 24.31 -6.95
C ALA A 222 -6.33 23.79 -7.53
N ALA A 223 -6.05 22.49 -7.41
CA ALA A 223 -4.77 21.89 -7.79
C ALA A 223 -4.74 21.36 -9.25
N SER A 224 -5.83 21.50 -10.00
CA SER A 224 -5.92 21.01 -11.38
C SER A 224 -6.91 21.82 -12.21
N SER A 225 -6.44 22.37 -13.34
CA SER A 225 -7.30 22.92 -14.39
C SER A 225 -7.85 21.85 -15.34
N SER A 226 -7.61 20.57 -15.06
CA SER A 226 -8.03 19.46 -15.93
C SER A 226 -9.56 19.41 -16.04
N PRO A 227 -10.13 19.29 -17.24
CA PRO A 227 -11.56 19.04 -17.43
C PRO A 227 -12.02 17.70 -16.80
N PHE A 228 -11.10 16.78 -16.53
CA PHE A 228 -11.38 15.47 -15.92
C PHE A 228 -11.21 15.47 -14.40
N ALA A 229 -10.90 16.60 -13.76
CA ALA A 229 -10.62 16.65 -12.33
C ALA A 229 -11.78 16.12 -11.46
N ALA A 230 -13.04 16.39 -11.84
CA ALA A 230 -14.21 15.84 -11.16
C ALA A 230 -14.28 14.31 -11.28
N VAL A 231 -14.05 13.77 -12.48
CA VAL A 231 -14.04 12.32 -12.74
C VAL A 231 -12.96 11.63 -11.91
N TYR A 232 -11.75 12.19 -11.87
CA TYR A 232 -10.66 11.60 -11.08
C TYR A 232 -10.89 11.72 -9.57
N ARG A 233 -11.49 12.80 -9.10
CA ARG A 233 -11.91 12.93 -7.70
C ARG A 233 -12.91 11.84 -7.32
N ASP A 234 -13.91 11.59 -8.16
CA ASP A 234 -14.92 10.56 -7.91
C ASP A 234 -14.29 9.16 -7.93
N LYS A 235 -13.35 8.90 -8.85
CA LYS A 235 -12.56 7.67 -8.84
C LYS A 235 -11.74 7.52 -7.55
N CYS A 236 -11.08 8.57 -7.09
CA CYS A 236 -10.31 8.55 -5.84
C CYS A 236 -11.19 8.13 -4.65
N LYS A 237 -12.36 8.78 -4.51
CA LYS A 237 -13.35 8.44 -3.46
C LYS A 237 -13.86 7.00 -3.60
N PHE A 238 -14.19 6.57 -4.82
CA PHE A 238 -14.63 5.21 -5.10
C PHE A 238 -13.59 4.17 -4.66
N HIS A 239 -12.33 4.31 -5.08
CA HIS A 239 -11.30 3.33 -4.74
C HIS A 239 -10.98 3.31 -3.24
N ALA A 240 -10.98 4.46 -2.55
CA ALA A 240 -10.79 4.51 -1.10
C ALA A 240 -11.93 3.80 -0.33
N SER A 241 -13.18 4.00 -0.76
CA SER A 241 -14.34 3.30 -0.18
C SER A 241 -14.28 1.79 -0.48
N SER A 242 -14.00 1.39 -1.72
CA SER A 242 -13.88 -0.02 -2.09
C SER A 242 -12.76 -0.73 -1.33
N TYR A 243 -11.60 -0.08 -1.14
CA TYR A 243 -10.54 -0.62 -0.28
C TYR A 243 -11.06 -0.92 1.12
N SER A 244 -11.82 0.02 1.70
CA SER A 244 -12.33 -0.07 3.07
C SER A 244 -13.41 -1.14 3.21
N ASP A 245 -14.27 -1.31 2.20
CA ASP A 245 -15.23 -2.40 2.13
C ASP A 245 -14.54 -3.76 2.04
N LEU A 246 -13.46 -3.86 1.25
CA LEU A 246 -12.68 -5.10 1.12
C LEU A 246 -11.93 -5.46 2.40
N VAL A 247 -11.32 -4.49 3.09
CA VAL A 247 -10.63 -4.77 4.36
C VAL A 247 -11.62 -5.17 5.44
N LYS A 248 -12.82 -4.58 5.45
CA LYS A 248 -13.92 -4.98 6.34
C LYS A 248 -14.36 -6.41 6.05
N LEU A 249 -14.59 -6.73 4.78
CA LEU A 249 -14.98 -8.08 4.33
C LEU A 249 -13.93 -9.13 4.71
N ALA A 250 -12.65 -8.81 4.54
CA ALA A 250 -11.53 -9.69 4.87
C ALA A 250 -11.53 -10.13 6.34
N ARG A 251 -11.91 -9.22 7.24
CA ARG A 251 -11.98 -9.46 8.68
C ARG A 251 -13.22 -10.24 9.12
N GLN A 252 -14.24 -10.33 8.26
CA GLN A 252 -15.51 -11.00 8.55
C GLN A 252 -15.58 -12.43 8.02
N LYS A 253 -14.61 -12.85 7.21
CA LYS A 253 -14.55 -14.18 6.60
C LYS A 253 -13.27 -14.90 7.00
N GLU A 254 -13.39 -16.17 7.37
CA GLU A 254 -12.22 -17.04 7.58
C GLU A 254 -11.49 -17.29 6.25
N ASN A 255 -10.15 -17.50 6.32
CA ASN A 255 -9.26 -17.70 5.17
C ASN A 255 -9.14 -16.48 4.23
N CYS A 256 -9.54 -15.30 4.70
CA CYS A 256 -9.43 -14.02 4.01
C CYS A 256 -8.42 -13.07 4.68
N GLU A 257 -7.64 -13.56 5.65
CA GLU A 257 -6.81 -12.73 6.50
C GLU A 257 -5.70 -12.03 5.72
N VAL A 258 -5.62 -10.71 5.87
CA VAL A 258 -4.62 -9.84 5.23
C VAL A 258 -3.71 -9.19 6.28
N ILE A 259 -2.99 -10.04 7.01
CA ILE A 259 -2.21 -9.65 8.20
C ILE A 259 -0.79 -9.21 7.80
N TYR A 260 -0.68 -8.11 7.04
CA TYR A 260 0.63 -7.56 6.62
C TYR A 260 0.70 -6.06 6.94
N PRO A 261 1.88 -5.53 7.36
CA PRO A 261 2.00 -4.11 7.75
C PRO A 261 1.57 -3.12 6.66
N THR A 262 1.79 -3.45 5.39
CA THR A 262 1.41 -2.60 4.25
C THR A 262 -0.09 -2.35 4.17
N VAL A 263 -0.93 -3.30 4.61
CA VAL A 263 -2.40 -3.11 4.67
C VAL A 263 -2.75 -2.01 5.67
N GLY A 264 -2.00 -1.88 6.77
CA GLY A 264 -2.18 -0.78 7.72
C GLY A 264 -1.91 0.58 7.06
N HIS A 265 -0.81 0.69 6.31
CA HIS A 265 -0.51 1.93 5.58
C HIS A 265 -1.54 2.24 4.48
N MET A 266 -1.93 1.25 3.69
CA MET A 266 -2.96 1.42 2.67
C MET A 266 -4.28 1.91 3.30
N ALA A 267 -4.63 1.40 4.49
CA ALA A 267 -5.79 1.85 5.26
C ALA A 267 -5.65 3.31 5.72
N VAL A 268 -4.46 3.76 6.15
CA VAL A 268 -4.21 5.18 6.48
C VAL A 268 -4.45 6.08 5.25
N VAL A 269 -3.94 5.68 4.08
CA VAL A 269 -4.14 6.44 2.83
C VAL A 269 -5.61 6.49 2.45
N SER A 270 -6.32 5.36 2.45
CA SER A 270 -7.76 5.32 2.15
C SER A 270 -8.56 6.16 3.14
N SER A 271 -8.25 6.08 4.44
CA SER A 271 -8.87 6.89 5.49
C SER A 271 -8.72 8.40 5.28
N SER A 272 -7.59 8.86 4.75
CA SER A 272 -7.42 10.28 4.41
C SER A 272 -8.43 10.76 3.36
N VAL A 273 -8.74 9.92 2.35
CA VAL A 273 -9.76 10.23 1.33
C VAL A 273 -11.19 10.18 1.88
N LEU A 274 -11.45 9.26 2.82
CA LEU A 274 -12.73 9.21 3.52
C LEU A 274 -12.94 10.46 4.38
N LEU A 275 -11.90 10.94 5.07
CA LEU A 275 -11.93 12.20 5.81
C LEU A 275 -12.22 13.39 4.89
N HIS A 276 -11.59 13.48 3.72
CA HIS A 276 -11.97 14.48 2.71
C HIS A 276 -13.48 14.43 2.41
N THR A 277 -14.03 13.23 2.23
CA THR A 277 -15.44 13.05 1.90
C THR A 277 -16.35 13.47 3.07
N LEU A 278 -15.97 13.19 4.32
CA LEU A 278 -16.72 13.65 5.50
C LEU A 278 -16.72 15.18 5.66
N LEU A 279 -15.61 15.83 5.30
CA LEU A 279 -15.44 17.27 5.51
C LEU A 279 -16.06 18.12 4.40
N PHE A 280 -16.03 17.63 3.16
CA PHE A 280 -16.31 18.47 1.98
C PHE A 280 -17.42 17.92 1.07
N SER A 281 -17.98 16.74 1.34
CA SER A 281 -19.10 16.21 0.56
C SER A 281 -20.44 16.69 1.10
N GLU A 282 -21.33 17.13 0.22
CA GLU A 282 -22.72 17.48 0.56
C GLU A 282 -23.67 16.26 0.54
N ASP A 283 -23.11 15.07 0.40
CA ASP A 283 -23.85 13.82 0.21
C ASP A 283 -24.59 13.36 1.48
N GLN A 284 -25.75 12.74 1.33
CA GLN A 284 -26.60 12.36 2.47
C GLN A 284 -26.11 11.10 3.20
N ASP A 285 -25.24 10.30 2.58
CA ASP A 285 -24.80 8.99 3.11
C ASP A 285 -23.43 9.03 3.82
N LEU A 286 -23.19 10.07 4.62
CA LEU A 286 -21.98 10.19 5.44
C LEU A 286 -21.84 9.06 6.47
N HIS A 287 -22.92 8.33 6.77
CA HIS A 287 -22.87 7.17 7.67
C HIS A 287 -22.00 6.06 7.10
N LYS A 288 -22.15 5.70 5.82
CA LYS A 288 -21.31 4.69 5.17
C LYS A 288 -19.83 5.08 5.18
N VAL A 289 -19.53 6.37 4.97
CA VAL A 289 -18.15 6.87 5.01
C VAL A 289 -17.55 6.74 6.41
N ARG A 290 -18.33 7.02 7.48
CA ARG A 290 -17.90 6.79 8.87
C ARG A 290 -17.69 5.31 9.15
N ASP A 291 -18.59 4.44 8.69
CA ASP A 291 -18.44 2.98 8.86
C ASP A 291 -17.19 2.44 8.17
N ALA A 292 -16.88 2.93 6.96
CA ALA A 292 -15.66 2.59 6.24
C ALA A 292 -14.40 3.08 6.97
N LEU A 293 -14.43 4.31 7.52
CA LEU A 293 -13.32 4.85 8.31
C LEU A 293 -13.07 4.01 9.57
N ASN A 294 -14.13 3.67 10.31
CA ASN A 294 -14.05 2.79 11.48
C ASN A 294 -13.48 1.41 11.11
N ALA A 295 -13.92 0.82 9.99
CA ALA A 295 -13.40 -0.47 9.54
C ALA A 295 -11.88 -0.43 9.25
N ASN A 296 -11.38 0.68 8.67
CA ASN A 296 -9.95 0.88 8.46
C ASN A 296 -9.18 0.98 9.79
N PHE A 297 -9.70 1.73 10.76
CA PHE A 297 -9.09 1.84 12.08
C PHE A 297 -9.06 0.50 12.82
N GLU A 298 -10.17 -0.24 12.81
CA GLU A 298 -10.22 -1.58 13.40
C GLU A 298 -9.20 -2.53 12.76
N ALA A 299 -9.01 -2.45 11.43
CA ALA A 299 -7.98 -3.22 10.73
C ALA A 299 -6.56 -2.86 11.21
N ILE A 300 -6.25 -1.57 11.38
CA ILE A 300 -4.94 -1.12 11.88
C ILE A 300 -4.73 -1.58 13.33
N LEU A 301 -5.75 -1.49 14.18
CA LEU A 301 -5.71 -1.96 15.58
C LEU A 301 -5.52 -3.48 15.67
N GLU A 302 -6.14 -4.25 14.78
CA GLU A 302 -5.92 -5.68 14.70
C GLU A 302 -4.50 -6.01 14.29
N LEU A 303 -3.96 -5.33 13.27
CA LEU A 303 -2.57 -5.49 12.82
C LEU A 303 -1.56 -5.17 13.93
N ARG A 304 -1.86 -4.23 14.84
CA ARG A 304 -1.01 -3.90 16.00
C ARG A 304 -0.72 -5.09 16.91
N ARG A 305 -1.59 -6.10 16.93
CA ARG A 305 -1.36 -7.33 17.71
C ARG A 305 -0.18 -8.15 17.18
N TYR A 306 0.14 -8.00 15.90
CA TYR A 306 1.17 -8.77 15.20
C TYR A 306 2.39 -7.91 14.84
N TRP A 307 2.16 -6.63 14.56
CA TRP A 307 3.13 -5.74 13.94
C TRP A 307 3.27 -4.45 14.77
N PRO A 308 4.30 -4.33 15.62
CA PRO A 308 4.51 -3.12 16.44
C PRO A 308 4.60 -1.83 15.61
N ASN A 309 5.07 -1.93 14.36
CA ASN A 309 5.19 -0.80 13.44
C ASN A 309 3.87 -0.16 12.98
N THR A 310 2.72 -0.67 13.39
CA THR A 310 1.42 -0.03 13.10
C THR A 310 1.11 1.13 14.03
N ALA A 311 1.77 1.23 15.20
CA ALA A 311 1.53 2.34 16.13
C ALA A 311 1.86 3.71 15.48
N PRO A 312 3.00 3.89 14.78
CA PRO A 312 3.24 5.12 14.02
C PRO A 312 2.24 5.38 12.88
N MET A 313 1.59 4.34 12.32
CA MET A 313 0.56 4.51 11.30
C MET A 313 -0.72 5.13 11.90
N ILE A 314 -1.10 4.70 13.11
CA ILE A 314 -2.20 5.32 13.88
C ILE A 314 -1.87 6.78 14.16
N HIS A 315 -0.66 7.05 14.68
CA HIS A 315 -0.22 8.42 14.95
C HIS A 315 -0.25 9.29 13.69
N ARG A 316 0.20 8.76 12.56
CA ARG A 316 0.18 9.46 11.26
C ARG A 316 -1.24 9.83 10.83
N LEU A 317 -2.20 8.91 10.96
CA LEU A 317 -3.60 9.18 10.62
C LEU A 317 -4.23 10.21 11.56
N VAL A 318 -3.95 10.11 12.86
CA VAL A 318 -4.38 11.08 13.88
C VAL A 318 -3.81 12.47 13.61
N THR A 319 -2.52 12.56 13.29
CA THR A 319 -1.84 13.82 12.93
C THR A 319 -2.54 14.47 11.74
N PHE A 320 -2.88 13.68 10.73
CA PHE A 320 -3.61 14.18 9.56
C PHE A 320 -5.04 14.62 9.91
N GLN A 321 -5.76 13.84 10.72
CA GLN A 321 -7.09 14.20 11.17
C GLN A 321 -7.10 15.51 11.97
N ASN A 322 -6.14 15.69 12.88
CA ASN A 322 -5.97 16.94 13.63
C ASN A 322 -5.67 18.11 12.70
N PHE A 323 -4.79 17.92 11.70
CA PHE A 323 -4.54 18.95 10.69
C PHE A 323 -5.83 19.31 9.94
N CYS A 324 -6.62 18.32 9.50
CA CYS A 324 -7.90 18.58 8.83
C CYS A 324 -8.92 19.32 9.70
N LEU A 325 -8.93 19.09 11.00
CA LEU A 325 -9.86 19.68 11.96
C LEU A 325 -9.46 21.09 12.42
N LEU A 326 -8.16 21.33 12.56
CA LEU A 326 -7.61 22.56 13.14
C LEU A 326 -7.15 23.56 12.08
N SER A 327 -6.93 23.11 10.84
CA SER A 327 -6.49 23.97 9.75
C SER A 327 -7.56 25.01 9.40
N THR A 328 -7.15 26.27 9.32
CA THR A 328 -7.94 27.34 8.73
C THR A 328 -7.83 27.37 7.20
N ASP A 329 -6.87 26.64 6.62
CA ASP A 329 -6.78 26.41 5.17
C ASP A 329 -7.73 25.28 4.78
N TYR A 330 -8.58 25.53 3.78
CA TYR A 330 -9.52 24.55 3.24
C TYR A 330 -8.83 23.51 2.35
N ARG A 331 -7.57 23.71 1.98
CA ARG A 331 -6.79 22.85 1.07
C ARG A 331 -6.04 21.74 1.80
N THR A 332 -6.71 21.05 2.70
CA THR A 332 -6.08 20.07 3.60
C THR A 332 -5.56 18.82 2.85
N HIS A 333 -6.08 18.55 1.65
CA HIS A 333 -5.69 17.40 0.83
C HIS A 333 -4.78 17.81 -0.35
N GLN A 334 -4.22 19.01 -0.32
CA GLN A 334 -3.30 19.46 -1.36
C GLN A 334 -2.09 18.53 -1.39
N LEU A 335 -1.77 18.02 -2.58
CA LEU A 335 -0.58 17.21 -2.79
C LEU A 335 0.66 18.12 -2.80
N ASP A 336 1.13 18.46 -1.60
CA ASP A 336 2.39 19.15 -1.33
C ASP A 336 3.47 18.17 -0.81
N GLY A 337 4.65 18.70 -0.46
CA GLY A 337 5.75 17.88 0.05
C GLY A 337 5.38 17.10 1.31
N TRP A 338 4.62 17.70 2.23
CA TRP A 338 4.20 17.04 3.45
C TRP A 338 3.20 15.90 3.15
N MET A 339 2.23 16.16 2.28
CA MET A 339 1.23 15.17 1.86
C MET A 339 1.86 14.01 1.09
N LEU A 340 2.83 14.29 0.22
CA LEU A 340 3.56 13.24 -0.48
C LEU A 340 4.26 12.29 0.51
N ARG A 341 4.91 12.84 1.53
CA ARG A 341 5.53 12.05 2.61
C ARG A 341 4.48 11.26 3.39
N PHE A 342 3.31 11.85 3.69
CA PHE A 342 2.18 11.16 4.32
C PHE A 342 1.71 9.95 3.49
N LEU A 343 1.59 10.11 2.17
CA LEU A 343 1.08 9.09 1.26
C LEU A 343 2.07 7.96 0.95
N ILE A 344 3.38 8.24 0.96
CA ILE A 344 4.37 7.32 0.40
C ILE A 344 5.44 6.91 1.42
N GLU A 345 5.96 7.85 2.22
CA GLU A 345 7.11 7.62 3.12
C GLU A 345 6.68 7.08 4.50
N TYR A 346 5.88 6.02 4.54
CA TYR A 346 5.27 5.51 5.78
C TYR A 346 6.24 4.84 6.76
N SER A 347 7.47 4.54 6.33
CA SER A 347 8.52 4.04 7.22
C SER A 347 9.28 5.17 7.93
N LEU A 348 9.02 6.43 7.58
CA LEU A 348 9.67 7.60 8.18
C LEU A 348 8.70 8.37 9.09
N PRO A 349 9.21 9.00 10.17
CA PRO A 349 8.40 9.90 10.99
C PRO A 349 7.79 11.02 10.15
N LEU A 350 6.50 11.26 10.35
CA LEU A 350 5.81 12.41 9.80
C LEU A 350 5.80 13.49 10.87
N GLY A 351 6.50 14.61 10.61
CA GLY A 351 6.43 15.77 11.50
C GLY A 351 5.08 16.47 11.39
N GLU A 352 4.82 17.42 12.29
CA GLU A 352 3.67 18.32 12.16
C GLU A 352 3.77 19.12 10.86
N LYS A 353 2.61 19.49 10.31
CA LYS A 353 2.54 20.35 9.12
C LYS A 353 2.57 21.81 9.57
N ASP A 354 3.53 22.58 9.07
CA ASP A 354 3.60 24.03 9.34
C ASP A 354 2.31 24.71 8.87
N THR A 355 1.51 25.21 9.80
CA THR A 355 0.35 26.05 9.51
C THR A 355 0.80 27.51 9.47
N ALA A 356 0.58 28.21 8.35
CA ALA A 356 0.93 29.62 8.24
C ALA A 356 0.15 30.44 9.29
N PRO A 357 0.77 31.38 10.01
CA PRO A 357 0.05 32.26 10.95
C PRO A 357 -0.93 33.16 10.18
N VAL A 358 -2.09 33.41 10.78
CA VAL A 358 -3.16 34.27 10.25
C VAL A 358 -2.63 35.66 9.86
N THR A 359 -2.65 36.00 8.57
CA THR A 359 -2.66 37.42 8.16
C THR A 359 -4.06 37.97 8.42
N SER A 360 -4.20 38.67 9.54
CA SER A 360 -5.39 39.44 9.91
C SER A 360 -5.83 40.34 8.75
N GLY A 361 -6.99 40.06 8.15
CA GLY A 361 -7.45 40.84 7.00
C GLY A 361 -8.73 40.37 6.29
N MET A 362 -9.31 39.23 6.66
CA MET A 362 -10.65 38.86 6.22
C MET A 362 -11.50 38.56 7.46
N ASP A 363 -12.58 39.33 7.62
CA ASP A 363 -13.62 39.10 8.61
C ASP A 363 -14.18 37.68 8.40
N LEU A 364 -13.61 36.71 9.11
CA LEU A 364 -14.18 35.38 9.27
C LEU A 364 -15.24 35.49 10.34
N ASP A 365 -16.47 35.13 9.99
CA ASP A 365 -17.65 35.12 10.84
C ASP A 365 -17.40 34.18 12.04
N MET A 366 -16.91 34.74 13.14
CA MET A 366 -16.47 34.05 14.36
C MET A 366 -17.56 33.15 14.96
N ASP A 367 -18.83 33.48 14.71
CA ASP A 367 -19.98 32.72 15.19
C ASP A 367 -20.18 31.41 14.39
N SER A 368 -19.84 31.40 13.10
CA SER A 368 -19.81 30.20 12.25
C SER A 368 -18.67 29.25 12.67
N PHE A 369 -17.52 29.82 13.02
CA PHE A 369 -16.32 29.10 13.45
C PHE A 369 -16.52 28.47 14.83
N SER A 370 -17.11 29.20 15.79
CA SER A 370 -17.45 28.66 17.12
C SER A 370 -18.52 27.57 17.05
N ALA A 371 -19.55 27.76 16.22
CA ALA A 371 -20.62 26.77 16.08
C ALA A 371 -20.15 25.47 15.41
N ARG A 372 -19.27 25.53 14.40
CA ARG A 372 -18.67 24.33 13.80
C ARG A 372 -17.68 23.64 14.72
N THR A 373 -16.85 24.41 15.44
CA THR A 373 -15.89 23.86 16.41
C THR A 373 -16.62 23.18 17.58
N GLN A 374 -17.69 23.80 18.12
CA GLN A 374 -18.54 23.17 19.13
C GLN A 374 -19.30 21.97 18.58
N ALA A 375 -19.85 22.02 17.37
CA ALA A 375 -20.54 20.87 16.76
C ALA A 375 -19.58 19.69 16.51
N VAL A 376 -18.33 19.94 16.14
CA VAL A 376 -17.30 18.90 15.93
C VAL A 376 -16.76 18.37 17.26
N THR A 377 -16.68 19.21 18.29
CA THR A 377 -16.32 18.79 19.67
C THR A 377 -17.45 17.99 20.32
N GLU A 378 -18.71 18.32 20.03
CA GLU A 378 -19.91 17.60 20.50
C GLU A 378 -20.25 16.34 19.66
N GLN A 379 -19.77 16.24 18.41
CA GLN A 379 -19.97 15.06 17.53
C GLN A 379 -18.91 13.97 17.68
N GLY A 380 -17.95 14.13 18.59
CA GLY A 380 -16.87 13.18 18.80
C GLY A 380 -15.86 13.22 17.65
N ARG A 381 -14.62 12.78 17.92
CA ARG A 381 -13.65 12.47 16.87
C ARG A 381 -14.39 11.69 15.76
N TYR A 382 -14.10 11.94 14.48
CA TYR A 382 -14.81 11.28 13.34
C TYR A 382 -14.80 9.73 13.41
N THR A 383 -14.03 9.20 14.35
CA THR A 383 -14.03 7.85 14.89
C THR A 383 -14.37 7.87 16.39
N THR A 384 -15.06 6.87 16.91
CA THR A 384 -15.38 6.70 18.34
C THR A 384 -14.18 6.50 19.27
N PHE A 385 -12.95 6.71 18.78
CA PHE A 385 -11.70 6.34 19.43
C PHE A 385 -10.85 7.57 19.74
N GLU A 386 -10.32 7.63 20.96
CA GLU A 386 -9.57 8.76 21.48
C GLU A 386 -8.05 8.50 21.49
N ILE A 387 -7.21 9.50 21.25
CA ILE A 387 -5.72 9.36 21.31
C ILE A 387 -5.30 8.94 22.72
N GLU A 388 -6.04 9.40 23.73
CA GLU A 388 -5.83 9.06 25.14
C GLU A 388 -6.04 7.56 25.42
N ASP A 389 -6.77 6.85 24.56
CA ASP A 389 -6.93 5.39 24.65
C ASP A 389 -5.65 4.63 24.22
N TYR A 390 -4.68 5.31 23.58
CA TYR A 390 -3.51 4.68 22.95
C TYR A 390 -2.22 5.51 23.14
N PRO A 391 -1.66 5.57 24.36
CA PRO A 391 -0.42 6.30 24.62
C PRO A 391 0.73 5.80 23.73
N TYR A 392 1.45 6.74 23.12
CA TYR A 392 2.71 6.50 22.44
C TYR A 392 3.79 6.32 23.51
N GLU A 393 4.17 5.08 23.79
CA GLU A 393 5.40 4.84 24.55
C GLU A 393 6.56 5.12 23.59
N GLU A 394 7.28 6.23 23.82
CA GLU A 394 8.59 6.44 23.20
C GLU A 394 9.48 5.26 23.58
N MET A 395 9.83 4.42 22.60
CA MET A 395 10.78 3.32 22.73
C MET A 395 12.06 3.61 21.97
#